data_AF-A0A960PZG7-F1
#
_entry.id   AF-A0A960PZG7-F1
#
_cell.length_a   1.000
_cell.length_b   1.000
_cell.length_c   1.000
_cell.angle_alpha   90.00
_cell.angle_beta   90.00
_cell.angle_gamma   90.00
#
_symmetry.space_group_name_H-M   'P 1'
#
loop_
_entity.id
_entity.type
_entity.pdbx_description
1 polymer ?
#
loop_
_entity_poly.entity_id
_entity_poly.type
_entity_poly.pdbx_seq_one_letter_code
_entity_poly.pdbx_strand_id
1 'polypeptide(L)'
;MSRPARQPRLVAHLERRRQRQHNAVMSEENLPNVSHLDGHSLVPSGRPEWIQDAAALEEILAHLRATGVFAFDTEFISELSYWPRLCLIQVATPERIALIDPLGELDVTPFWELVADPGVLKLVHAGQQDLEPVMRLLGKRPARIFDTQIAAGLIGLPWPLALNKLVAEMLGADISKGPAFTDWSCRPLDEVQV
;
A
#
# COMPACT_ATOMS: atom_id res chain seq x y z
N MET A 1 38.45 6.43 -21.32
CA MET A 1 37.90 5.26 -20.59
C MET A 1 37.32 5.79 -19.28
N SER A 2 35.98 5.93 -19.20
CA SER A 2 35.31 6.47 -18.02
C SER A 2 35.27 5.39 -16.93
N ARG A 3 35.74 5.69 -15.72
CA ARG A 3 35.64 4.77 -14.58
C ARG A 3 34.18 4.67 -14.15
N PRO A 4 33.63 3.48 -13.86
CA PRO A 4 32.30 3.38 -13.28
C PRO A 4 32.31 4.02 -11.89
N ALA A 5 31.28 4.81 -11.59
CA ALA A 5 31.10 5.42 -10.27
C ALA A 5 31.05 4.31 -9.21
N ARG A 6 31.94 4.37 -8.22
CA ARG A 6 31.90 3.45 -7.07
C ARG A 6 30.63 3.76 -6.28
N GLN A 7 29.70 2.81 -6.22
CA GLN A 7 28.58 2.85 -5.28
C GLN A 7 29.13 3.06 -3.86
N PRO A 8 28.62 4.03 -3.07
CA PRO A 8 29.13 4.30 -1.73
C PRO A 8 29.01 3.07 -0.84
N ARG A 9 30.05 2.76 -0.05
CA ARG A 9 30.09 1.60 0.87
C ARG A 9 28.88 1.49 1.81
N LEU A 10 28.20 2.61 2.10
CA LEU A 10 27.01 2.67 2.93
C LEU A 10 25.77 2.07 2.23
N VAL A 11 25.57 2.39 0.94
CA VAL A 11 24.44 1.91 0.13
C VAL A 11 24.49 0.39 0.01
N ALA A 12 25.66 -0.15 -0.37
CA ALA A 12 25.89 -1.58 -0.50
C ALA A 12 25.79 -2.36 0.83
N HIS A 13 25.87 -1.68 1.99
CA HIS A 13 25.66 -2.29 3.30
C HIS A 13 24.18 -2.35 3.66
N LEU A 14 23.43 -1.27 3.39
CA LEU A 14 21.99 -1.19 3.57
C LEU A 14 21.25 -2.20 2.68
N GLU A 15 21.63 -2.29 1.40
CA GLU A 15 21.10 -3.29 0.46
C GLU A 15 21.32 -4.73 0.94
N ARG A 16 22.51 -5.06 1.47
CA ARG A 16 22.80 -6.41 2.00
C ARG A 16 22.04 -6.72 3.29
N ARG A 17 21.84 -5.74 4.17
CA ARG A 17 21.02 -5.90 5.37
C ARG A 17 19.56 -6.16 4.98
N ARG A 18 19.07 -5.45 3.96
CA ARG A 18 17.73 -5.60 3.39
C ARG A 18 17.51 -6.98 2.77
N GLN A 19 18.43 -7.45 1.93
CA GLN A 19 18.32 -8.80 1.34
C GLN A 19 18.28 -9.90 2.41
N ARG A 20 19.05 -9.74 3.48
CA ARG A 20 19.05 -10.70 4.61
C ARG A 20 17.76 -10.66 5.41
N GLN A 21 17.14 -9.48 5.57
CA GLN A 21 15.86 -9.33 6.24
C GLN A 21 14.72 -9.85 5.35
N HIS A 22 14.69 -9.50 4.06
CA HIS A 22 13.76 -10.07 3.05
C HIS A 22 13.74 -11.60 3.14
N ASN A 23 14.92 -12.23 3.03
CA ASN A 23 15.04 -13.68 3.08
C ASN A 23 14.61 -14.30 4.43
N ALA A 24 14.66 -13.54 5.53
CA ALA A 24 14.29 -14.02 6.87
C ALA A 24 12.77 -13.91 7.15
N VAL A 25 12.05 -13.01 6.48
CA VAL A 25 10.59 -12.92 6.65
C VAL A 25 9.84 -13.92 5.75
N MET A 26 10.47 -14.35 4.65
CA MET A 26 9.93 -15.39 3.76
C MET A 26 9.94 -16.81 4.36
N SER A 27 10.42 -17.00 5.60
CA SER A 27 10.51 -18.31 6.27
C SER A 27 9.44 -18.61 7.33
N GLU A 28 8.49 -17.71 7.57
CA GLU A 28 7.37 -17.94 8.52
C GLU A 28 6.04 -18.08 7.76
N GLU A 29 5.63 -19.31 7.46
CA GLU A 29 4.29 -19.64 6.93
C GLU A 29 3.24 -19.55 8.05
N ASN A 30 2.71 -18.35 8.30
CA ASN A 30 1.41 -18.20 8.96
C ASN A 30 0.44 -17.61 7.94
N LEU A 31 -0.37 -18.47 7.31
CA LEU A 31 -1.45 -18.02 6.42
C LEU A 31 -2.53 -17.30 7.25
N PRO A 32 -3.09 -16.19 6.75
CA PRO A 32 -4.14 -15.47 7.45
C PRO A 32 -5.39 -16.35 7.60
N ASN A 33 -6.00 -16.33 8.78
CA ASN A 33 -7.29 -17.00 9.01
C ASN A 33 -8.42 -15.98 8.83
N VAL A 34 -8.95 -15.97 7.61
CA VAL A 34 -10.05 -15.07 7.17
C VAL A 34 -11.26 -15.85 6.66
N SER A 35 -11.33 -17.16 6.91
CA SER A 35 -12.34 -18.07 6.31
C SER A 35 -13.80 -17.68 6.57
N HIS A 36 -14.12 -17.04 7.69
CA HIS A 36 -15.48 -16.56 7.96
C HIS A 36 -15.83 -15.23 7.27
N LEU A 37 -14.84 -14.58 6.65
CA LEU A 37 -15.02 -13.43 5.77
C LEU A 37 -15.20 -13.84 4.30
N ASP A 38 -15.04 -15.12 3.97
CA ASP A 38 -15.25 -15.64 2.63
C ASP A 38 -16.70 -15.36 2.17
N GLY A 39 -16.84 -14.69 1.04
CA GLY A 39 -18.15 -14.30 0.49
C GLY A 39 -18.80 -13.09 1.19
N HIS A 40 -18.10 -12.41 2.10
CA HIS A 40 -18.58 -11.15 2.64
C HIS A 40 -18.68 -10.09 1.52
N SER A 41 -19.82 -9.42 1.41
CA SER A 41 -20.13 -8.50 0.30
C SER A 41 -19.14 -7.35 0.09
N LEU A 42 -18.36 -6.99 1.12
CA LEU A 42 -17.33 -5.94 1.06
C LEU A 42 -15.90 -6.49 0.94
N VAL A 43 -15.72 -7.81 0.90
CA VAL A 43 -14.43 -8.46 0.72
C VAL A 43 -14.38 -8.99 -0.71
N PRO A 44 -13.58 -8.36 -1.60
CA PRO A 44 -13.46 -8.82 -2.98
C PRO A 44 -12.88 -10.24 -3.02
N SER A 45 -13.49 -11.12 -3.82
CA SER A 45 -13.05 -12.51 -4.01
C SER A 45 -12.12 -12.70 -5.22
N GLY A 46 -11.81 -11.61 -5.94
CA GLY A 46 -10.95 -11.62 -7.12
C GLY A 46 -9.46 -11.65 -6.77
N ARG A 47 -8.63 -12.06 -7.73
CA ARG A 47 -7.17 -11.89 -7.63
C ARG A 47 -6.79 -10.43 -7.87
N PRO A 48 -5.72 -9.92 -7.25
CA PRO A 48 -5.24 -8.57 -7.54
C PRO A 48 -4.86 -8.40 -9.02
N GLU A 49 -5.31 -7.30 -9.61
CA GLU A 49 -4.97 -6.89 -10.97
C GLU A 49 -3.72 -6.00 -10.97
N TRP A 50 -2.74 -6.29 -11.83
CA TRP A 50 -1.54 -5.48 -11.96
C TRP A 50 -1.76 -4.30 -12.90
N ILE A 51 -1.45 -3.10 -12.43
CA ILE A 51 -1.60 -1.85 -13.20
C ILE A 51 -0.20 -1.27 -13.44
N GLN A 52 0.28 -1.40 -14.68
CA GLN A 52 1.66 -1.05 -15.06
C GLN A 52 1.72 -0.07 -16.25
N ASP A 53 0.57 0.34 -16.77
CA ASP A 53 0.47 1.30 -17.88
C ASP A 53 -0.66 2.32 -17.65
N ALA A 54 -0.62 3.40 -18.44
CA ALA A 54 -1.53 4.53 -18.28
C ALA A 54 -2.99 4.18 -18.60
N ALA A 55 -3.26 3.26 -19.54
CA ALA A 55 -4.61 2.90 -19.92
C ALA A 55 -5.28 2.06 -18.82
N ALA A 56 -4.56 1.08 -18.28
CA ALA A 56 -5.00 0.31 -17.12
C ALA A 56 -5.20 1.21 -15.88
N LEU A 57 -4.32 2.21 -15.70
CA LEU A 57 -4.47 3.19 -14.61
C LEU A 57 -5.74 4.03 -14.77
N GLU A 58 -6.00 4.55 -15.97
CA GLU A 58 -7.22 5.34 -16.23
C GLU A 58 -8.48 4.51 -15.99
N GLU A 59 -8.49 3.24 -16.42
CA GLU A 59 -9.60 2.32 -16.22
C GLU A 59 -9.89 2.07 -14.74
N ILE A 60 -8.86 1.72 -13.94
CA ILE A 60 -9.08 1.48 -12.51
C ILE A 60 -9.52 2.77 -11.81
N LEU A 61 -8.95 3.93 -12.14
CA LEU A 61 -9.38 5.20 -11.54
C LEU A 61 -10.83 5.56 -11.90
N ALA A 62 -11.29 5.23 -13.10
CA ALA A 62 -12.70 5.38 -13.48
C ALA A 62 -13.61 4.48 -12.63
N HIS A 63 -13.21 3.22 -12.40
CA HIS A 63 -13.91 2.30 -11.49
C HIS A 63 -14.00 2.83 -10.06
N LEU A 64 -12.88 3.33 -9.49
CA LEU A 64 -12.85 3.89 -8.13
C LEU A 64 -13.77 5.12 -8.00
N ARG A 65 -13.81 5.99 -9.02
CA ARG A 65 -14.74 7.13 -9.06
C ARG A 65 -16.19 6.69 -9.11
N ALA A 66 -16.51 5.72 -9.96
CA ALA A 66 -17.88 5.20 -10.09
C ALA A 66 -18.37 4.53 -8.81
N THR A 67 -17.48 3.81 -8.11
CA THR A 67 -17.76 3.17 -6.81
C THR A 67 -17.98 4.23 -5.71
N GLY A 68 -17.28 5.36 -5.78
CA GLY A 68 -17.43 6.49 -4.85
C GLY A 68 -16.80 6.28 -3.47
N VAL A 69 -16.27 5.08 -3.20
CA VAL A 69 -15.48 4.73 -2.02
C VAL A 69 -14.43 3.67 -2.41
N PHE A 70 -13.22 3.78 -1.86
CA PHE A 70 -12.20 2.74 -1.96
C PHE A 70 -11.26 2.77 -0.77
N ALA A 71 -10.67 1.61 -0.45
CA ALA A 71 -9.54 1.52 0.47
C ALA A 71 -8.22 1.60 -0.31
N PHE A 72 -7.20 2.21 0.27
CA PHE A 72 -5.85 2.14 -0.29
C PHE A 72 -4.76 2.10 0.79
N ASP A 73 -3.63 1.56 0.39
CA ASP A 73 -2.38 1.50 1.16
C ASP A 73 -1.20 1.73 0.20
N THR A 74 -0.03 2.11 0.72
CA THR A 74 1.15 2.31 -0.13
C THR A 74 2.44 1.80 0.47
N GLU A 75 3.31 1.28 -0.40
CA GLU A 75 4.63 0.79 -0.01
C GLU A 75 5.71 1.78 -0.44
N PHE A 76 6.57 2.16 0.51
CA PHE A 76 7.67 3.09 0.28
C PHE A 76 9.03 2.52 0.69
N ILE A 77 10.09 3.12 0.15
CA ILE A 77 11.48 2.92 0.58
C ILE A 77 12.08 4.27 0.93
N SER A 78 12.64 4.42 2.13
CA SER A 78 13.09 5.71 2.65
C SER A 78 14.60 5.79 2.92
N GLU A 79 15.30 4.66 2.86
CA GLU A 79 16.68 4.53 3.33
C GLU A 79 17.74 5.12 2.38
N LEU A 80 17.37 5.34 1.11
CA LEU A 80 18.30 5.73 0.05
C LEU A 80 17.97 7.10 -0.57
N SER A 81 16.89 7.74 -0.15
CA SER A 81 16.41 8.99 -0.74
C SER A 81 15.83 9.93 0.31
N TYR A 82 15.97 11.23 0.08
CA TYR A 82 15.40 12.25 0.96
C TYR A 82 13.86 12.17 1.02
N TRP A 83 13.24 11.91 -0.13
CA TRP A 83 11.81 11.58 -0.23
C TRP A 83 11.65 10.08 -0.36
N PRO A 84 10.74 9.44 0.40
CA PRO A 84 10.46 8.04 0.23
C PRO A 84 10.05 7.73 -1.22
N ARG A 85 10.69 6.72 -1.81
CA ARG A 85 10.36 6.24 -3.15
C ARG A 85 9.11 5.37 -3.05
N LEU A 86 8.03 5.79 -3.71
CA LEU A 86 6.83 4.98 -3.86
C LEU A 86 7.13 3.74 -4.71
N CYS A 87 6.73 2.58 -4.21
CA CYS A 87 7.02 1.28 -4.80
C CYS A 87 5.77 0.48 -5.18
N LEU A 88 4.66 0.70 -4.47
CA LEU A 88 3.39 0.08 -4.77
C LEU A 88 2.25 0.95 -4.21
N ILE A 89 1.12 0.97 -4.89
CA ILE A 89 -0.15 1.42 -4.34
C ILE A 89 -1.12 0.25 -4.43
N GLN A 90 -1.67 -0.16 -3.31
CA GLN A 90 -2.73 -1.16 -3.23
C GLN A 90 -4.06 -0.43 -3.15
N VAL A 91 -5.03 -0.80 -4.00
CA VAL A 91 -6.40 -0.28 -3.93
C VAL A 91 -7.40 -1.41 -3.88
N ALA A 92 -8.47 -1.23 -3.12
CA ALA A 92 -9.54 -2.19 -3.00
C ALA A 92 -10.93 -1.51 -2.99
N THR A 93 -11.84 -2.15 -3.70
CA THR A 93 -13.30 -1.95 -3.67
C THR A 93 -13.96 -3.29 -3.37
N PRO A 94 -15.27 -3.35 -3.08
CA PRO A 94 -15.97 -4.62 -2.96
C PRO A 94 -15.82 -5.52 -4.20
N GLU A 95 -15.62 -4.94 -5.39
CA GLU A 95 -15.57 -5.65 -6.67
C GLU A 95 -14.15 -5.96 -7.16
N ARG A 96 -13.18 -5.07 -6.92
CA ARG A 96 -11.83 -5.13 -7.50
C ARG A 96 -10.73 -4.88 -6.49
N ILE A 97 -9.62 -5.59 -6.66
CA ILE A 97 -8.33 -5.35 -6.00
C ILE A 97 -7.33 -5.02 -7.12
N ALA A 98 -6.57 -3.94 -6.98
CA ALA A 98 -5.52 -3.61 -7.93
C ALA A 98 -4.22 -3.19 -7.24
N LEU A 99 -3.11 -3.57 -7.88
CA LEU A 99 -1.73 -3.27 -7.49
C LEU A 99 -1.13 -2.35 -8.55
N ILE A 100 -1.00 -1.06 -8.23
CA ILE A 100 -0.45 -0.06 -9.13
C ILE A 100 1.06 0.02 -8.91
N ASP A 101 1.81 -0.27 -9.97
CA ASP A 101 3.26 -0.34 -9.97
C ASP A 101 3.90 0.92 -10.60
N PRO A 102 4.37 1.89 -9.79
CA PRO A 102 5.00 3.11 -10.29
C PRO A 102 6.45 2.90 -10.75
N LEU A 103 7.06 1.72 -10.55
CA LEU A 103 8.50 1.53 -10.82
C LEU A 103 8.82 1.48 -12.33
N GLY A 104 7.83 1.16 -13.16
CA GLY A 104 7.94 1.17 -14.63
C GLY A 104 7.82 2.57 -15.26
N GLU A 105 8.10 3.64 -14.52
CA GLU A 105 7.91 5.04 -14.94
C GLU A 105 6.45 5.43 -15.20
N LEU A 106 5.49 4.67 -14.67
CA LEU A 106 4.07 5.01 -14.71
C LEU A 106 3.82 6.30 -13.92
N ASP A 107 3.24 7.31 -14.58
CA ASP A 107 2.81 8.54 -13.92
C ASP A 107 1.56 8.29 -13.08
N VAL A 108 1.72 8.25 -11.77
CA VAL A 108 0.64 8.06 -10.79
C VAL A 108 0.06 9.37 -10.27
N THR A 109 0.42 10.52 -10.85
CA THR A 109 -0.22 11.81 -10.53
C THR A 109 -1.75 11.75 -10.56
N PRO A 110 -2.40 11.08 -11.54
CA PRO A 110 -3.87 10.95 -11.58
C PRO A 110 -4.46 10.21 -10.37
N PHE A 111 -3.73 9.28 -9.77
CA PHE A 111 -4.16 8.61 -8.53
C PHE A 111 -4.18 9.61 -7.36
N TRP A 112 -3.14 10.42 -7.20
CA TRP A 112 -3.09 11.43 -6.15
C TRP A 112 -4.17 12.51 -6.32
N GLU A 113 -4.53 12.85 -7.56
CA GLU A 113 -5.65 13.74 -7.83
C GLU A 113 -6.98 13.15 -7.36
N LEU A 114 -7.16 11.84 -7.51
CA LEU A 114 -8.33 11.12 -6.97
C LEU A 114 -8.34 11.10 -5.43
N VAL A 115 -7.18 10.97 -4.78
CA VAL A 115 -7.09 11.09 -3.31
C VAL A 115 -7.46 12.51 -2.84
N ALA A 116 -7.19 13.54 -3.63
CA ALA A 116 -7.62 14.92 -3.38
C ALA A 116 -9.08 15.22 -3.74
N ASP A 117 -9.78 14.29 -4.41
CA ASP A 117 -11.15 14.50 -4.88
C ASP A 117 -12.18 14.40 -3.73
N PRO A 118 -12.95 15.46 -3.40
CA PRO A 118 -13.97 15.42 -2.36
C PRO A 118 -15.18 14.53 -2.71
N GLY A 119 -15.36 14.16 -3.99
CA GLY A 119 -16.45 13.29 -4.46
C GLY A 119 -16.28 11.82 -4.06
N VAL A 120 -15.07 11.38 -3.73
CA VAL A 120 -14.76 9.96 -3.48
C VAL A 120 -14.24 9.78 -2.06
N LEU A 121 -14.77 8.81 -1.31
CA LEU A 121 -14.31 8.49 0.04
C LEU A 121 -13.08 7.58 -0.02
N LYS A 122 -12.00 7.96 0.66
CA LYS A 122 -10.83 7.11 0.81
C LYS A 122 -10.79 6.51 2.21
N LEU A 123 -10.68 5.19 2.29
CA LEU A 123 -10.46 4.46 3.53
C LEU A 123 -8.98 4.15 3.66
N VAL A 124 -8.40 4.49 4.79
CA VAL A 124 -7.00 4.20 5.13
C VAL A 124 -6.90 3.68 6.55
N HIS A 125 -5.74 3.15 6.93
CA HIS A 125 -5.42 2.81 8.30
C HIS A 125 -4.07 3.40 8.66
N ALA A 126 -4.01 4.31 9.63
CA ALA A 126 -2.77 5.02 9.97
C ALA A 126 -2.17 5.78 8.78
N GLY A 127 -3.03 6.34 7.92
CA GLY A 127 -2.68 6.79 6.56
C GLY A 127 -1.90 8.11 6.48
N GLN A 128 -1.35 8.61 7.60
CA GLN A 128 -0.70 9.91 7.63
C GLN A 128 0.46 10.01 6.63
N GLN A 129 1.22 8.92 6.45
CA GLN A 129 2.33 8.88 5.49
C GLN A 129 1.82 8.70 4.06
N ASP A 130 0.82 7.85 3.85
CA ASP A 130 0.21 7.55 2.54
C ASP A 130 -0.46 8.77 1.90
N LEU A 131 -0.91 9.71 2.73
CA LEU A 131 -1.58 10.93 2.30
C LEU A 131 -0.62 12.11 2.04
N GLU A 132 0.63 12.03 2.51
CA GLU A 132 1.66 13.06 2.31
C GLU A 132 1.91 13.42 0.83
N PRO A 133 1.95 12.45 -0.10
CA PRO A 133 2.20 12.74 -1.52
C PRO A 133 1.21 13.72 -2.13
N VAL A 134 -0.03 13.79 -1.66
CA VAL A 134 -1.03 14.75 -2.17
C VAL A 134 -0.57 16.19 -1.95
N MET A 135 -0.06 16.49 -0.75
CA MET A 135 0.46 17.82 -0.43
C MET A 135 1.76 18.09 -1.18
N ARG A 136 2.69 17.12 -1.19
CA ARG A 136 4.04 17.29 -1.76
C ARG A 136 4.05 17.38 -3.28
N LEU A 137 3.26 16.55 -3.96
CA LEU A 137 3.24 16.46 -5.42
C LEU A 137 2.23 17.42 -6.04
N LEU A 138 1.08 17.63 -5.41
CA LEU A 138 -0.02 18.42 -6.00
C LEU A 138 -0.22 19.80 -5.36
N GLY A 139 0.37 20.06 -4.18
CA GLY A 139 0.07 21.26 -3.40
C GLY A 139 -1.38 21.32 -2.89
N LYS A 140 -2.09 20.19 -2.92
CA LYS A 140 -3.50 20.05 -2.51
C LYS A 140 -3.58 19.27 -1.20
N ARG A 141 -4.70 19.40 -0.48
CA ARG A 141 -5.00 18.53 0.67
C ARG A 141 -5.75 17.28 0.20
N PRO A 142 -5.48 16.11 0.79
CA PRO A 142 -6.39 14.98 0.70
C PRO A 142 -7.79 15.38 1.16
N ALA A 143 -8.83 14.84 0.52
CA ALA A 143 -10.22 15.18 0.82
C ALA A 143 -11.06 13.94 1.06
N ARG A 144 -12.07 14.02 1.93
CA ARG A 144 -13.01 12.93 2.26
C ARG A 144 -12.26 11.63 2.60
N ILE A 145 -11.50 11.68 3.69
CA ILE A 145 -10.70 10.58 4.22
C ILE A 145 -11.38 10.00 5.47
N PHE A 146 -11.42 8.68 5.58
CA PHE A 146 -11.74 7.96 6.81
C PHE A 146 -10.55 7.10 7.21
N ASP A 147 -9.91 7.46 8.32
CA ASP A 147 -8.81 6.68 8.90
C ASP A 147 -9.36 5.77 10.00
N THR A 148 -9.26 4.47 9.77
CA THR A 148 -9.77 3.45 10.69
C THR A 148 -9.00 3.39 12.00
N GLN A 149 -7.71 3.76 12.03
CA GLN A 149 -6.96 3.84 13.29
C GLN A 149 -7.51 4.99 14.14
N ILE A 150 -7.76 6.15 13.53
CA ILE A 150 -8.29 7.32 14.25
C ILE A 150 -9.69 7.01 14.77
N ALA A 151 -10.54 6.41 13.92
CA ALA A 151 -11.86 5.97 14.30
C ALA A 151 -11.81 4.97 15.49
N ALA A 152 -10.89 4.01 15.47
CA ALA A 152 -10.68 3.06 16.57
C ALA A 152 -10.38 3.78 17.89
N GLY A 153 -9.46 4.74 17.89
CA GLY A 153 -9.15 5.54 19.09
C GLY A 153 -10.36 6.33 19.60
N LEU A 154 -11.17 6.89 18.70
CA LEU A 154 -12.37 7.66 19.05
C LEU A 154 -13.49 6.80 19.67
N ILE A 155 -13.56 5.51 19.33
CA ILE A 155 -14.52 4.57 19.94
C ILE A 155 -13.98 3.88 21.20
N GLY A 156 -12.80 4.29 21.68
CA GLY A 156 -12.21 3.80 22.95
C GLY A 156 -11.30 2.57 22.82
N LEU A 157 -10.93 2.16 21.61
CA LEU A 157 -9.89 1.15 21.42
C LEU A 157 -8.49 1.75 21.69
N PRO A 158 -7.46 0.91 21.97
CA PRO A 158 -6.10 1.39 22.18
C PRO A 158 -5.60 2.25 21.02
N TRP A 159 -4.82 3.27 21.29
CA TRP A 159 -4.26 4.16 20.27
C TRP A 159 -2.74 4.34 20.47
N PRO A 160 -1.91 4.14 19.42
CA PRO A 160 -2.28 3.63 18.09
C PRO A 160 -2.56 2.11 18.09
N LEU A 161 -3.56 1.67 17.32
CA LEU A 161 -3.85 0.24 17.09
C LEU A 161 -3.33 -0.18 15.73
N ALA A 162 -2.65 -1.34 15.64
CA ALA A 162 -2.23 -1.89 14.35
C ALA A 162 -3.42 -2.50 13.59
N LEU A 163 -3.38 -2.48 12.25
CA LEU A 163 -4.45 -2.98 11.39
C LEU A 163 -4.85 -4.42 11.74
N ASN A 164 -3.87 -5.31 11.92
CA ASN A 164 -4.13 -6.71 12.27
C ASN A 164 -4.87 -6.86 13.60
N LYS A 165 -4.54 -6.03 14.60
CA LYS A 165 -5.24 -6.02 15.89
C LYS A 165 -6.65 -5.45 15.75
N LEU A 166 -6.84 -4.43 14.92
CA LEU A 166 -8.16 -3.86 14.66
C LEU A 166 -9.07 -4.89 13.97
N VAL A 167 -8.55 -5.60 12.96
CA VAL A 167 -9.27 -6.65 12.24
C VAL A 167 -9.61 -7.81 13.17
N ALA A 168 -8.70 -8.23 14.04
CA ALA A 168 -8.97 -9.25 15.05
C ALA A 168 -10.06 -8.82 16.03
N GLU A 169 -10.00 -7.59 16.56
CA GLU A 169 -10.98 -7.06 17.52
C GLU A 169 -12.37 -6.88 16.90
N MET A 170 -12.45 -6.31 15.69
CA MET A 170 -13.71 -5.91 15.07
C MET A 170 -14.37 -7.04 14.29
N LEU A 171 -13.57 -7.90 13.66
CA LEU A 171 -14.05 -8.92 12.72
C LEU A 171 -13.73 -10.34 13.18
N GLY A 172 -12.97 -10.54 14.26
CA GLY A 172 -12.54 -11.87 14.69
C GLY A 172 -11.61 -12.57 13.69
N ALA A 173 -11.02 -11.82 12.76
CA ALA A 173 -10.15 -12.36 11.72
C ALA A 173 -8.67 -12.13 12.03
N ASP A 174 -7.83 -13.11 11.72
CA ASP A 174 -6.39 -13.01 11.89
C ASP A 174 -5.73 -12.80 10.53
N ILE A 175 -5.44 -11.53 10.24
CA ILE A 175 -4.51 -11.19 9.17
C ILE A 175 -3.11 -11.20 9.78
N SER A 176 -2.47 -12.37 9.70
CA SER A 176 -1.09 -12.55 10.13
C SER A 176 -0.22 -11.46 9.49
N LYS A 177 0.80 -11.00 10.22
CA LYS A 177 1.69 -9.96 9.71
C LYS A 177 2.39 -10.48 8.45
N GLY A 178 1.94 -9.98 7.30
CA GLY A 178 2.74 -9.98 6.09
C GLY A 178 4.10 -9.32 6.34
N PRO A 179 5.08 -9.55 5.46
CA PRO A 179 6.44 -9.24 5.77
C PRO A 179 6.69 -7.71 5.77
N ALA A 180 6.70 -7.11 6.96
CA ALA A 180 6.80 -5.66 7.17
C ALA A 180 8.13 -5.02 6.72
N PHE A 181 9.10 -5.82 6.27
CA PHE A 181 10.43 -5.37 5.85
C PHE A 181 10.91 -6.20 4.64
N THR A 182 10.19 -6.11 3.51
CA THR A 182 10.62 -6.68 2.23
C THR A 182 11.18 -5.64 1.28
N ASP A 183 11.91 -6.11 0.26
CA ASP A 183 12.32 -5.23 -0.81
C ASP A 183 11.17 -4.96 -1.79
N TRP A 184 10.36 -3.94 -1.52
CA TRP A 184 9.27 -3.50 -2.41
C TRP A 184 9.73 -2.91 -3.74
N SER A 185 11.03 -2.64 -3.92
CA SER A 185 11.60 -2.21 -5.21
C SER A 185 12.05 -3.37 -6.10
N CYS A 186 12.14 -4.58 -5.55
CA CYS A 186 12.44 -5.77 -6.34
C CYS A 186 11.32 -6.03 -7.34
N ARG A 187 11.72 -6.48 -8.54
CA ARG A 187 10.80 -6.99 -9.56
C ARG A 187 11.37 -8.29 -10.15
N PRO A 188 10.54 -9.34 -10.33
CA PRO A 188 9.12 -9.44 -9.94
C PRO A 188 8.95 -9.42 -8.40
N LEU A 189 7.77 -9.04 -7.90
CA LEU A 189 7.41 -9.27 -6.50
C LEU A 189 7.19 -10.76 -6.27
N ASP A 190 7.55 -11.26 -5.10
CA ASP A 190 7.27 -12.64 -4.68
C ASP A 190 5.78 -12.83 -4.38
N GLU A 191 5.23 -14.06 -4.46
CA GLU A 191 3.80 -14.32 -4.16
C GLU A 191 3.37 -13.89 -2.76
N VAL A 192 4.30 -13.86 -1.79
CA VAL A 192 4.04 -13.40 -0.41
C VAL A 192 3.91 -11.88 -0.32
N GLN A 193 4.41 -11.14 -1.32
CA GLN A 193 4.30 -9.68 -1.42
C GLN A 193 3.04 -9.23 -2.20
N VAL A 194 2.28 -10.16 -2.79
CA VAL A 194 1.08 -9.93 -3.63
C VAL A 194 -0.17 -10.37 -2.88
#